data_AF-A0AAE0RXN4-F1
#
_entry.id   AF-A0AAE0RXN4-F1
#
_cell.length_a   1.000
_cell.length_b   1.000
_cell.length_c   1.000
_cell.angle_alpha   90.00
_cell.angle_beta   90.00
_cell.angle_gamma   90.00
#
_symmetry.space_group_name_H-M   'P 1'
#
loop_
_entity.id
_entity.type
_entity.pdbx_description
1 polymer ?
#
loop_
_entity_poly.entity_id
_entity_poly.type
_entity_poly.pdbx_seq_one_letter_code
_entity_poly.pdbx_strand_id
1 'polypeptide(L)'
;MFLFLLQDSVGEIKKLSNFLGYDYPNGFLEEVADKCSFRKLQKANTDLKQDPTKRKSGTSVMYRKGQVGDWKNWFTIAENEYIDTLYADKMTNTNLKFTFTI
;
A
#
# COMPACT_ATOMS: atom_id res chain seq x y z
N MET A 1 -1.45 6.47 -5.85
CA MET A 1 -1.40 6.63 -4.38
C MET A 1 -0.58 5.52 -3.72
N PHE A 2 -1.03 4.26 -3.71
CA PHE A 2 -0.27 3.16 -3.04
C PHE A 2 1.12 2.89 -3.64
N LEU A 3 1.28 3.01 -4.96
CA LEU A 3 2.58 2.84 -5.62
C LEU A 3 3.61 3.90 -5.18
N PHE A 4 3.19 5.16 -5.05
CA PHE A 4 4.09 6.22 -4.62
C PHE A 4 4.58 6.02 -3.19
N LEU A 5 3.73 5.48 -2.30
CA LEU A 5 4.13 5.12 -0.93
C LEU A 5 5.18 4.00 -0.87
N LEU A 6 5.17 3.10 -1.86
CA LEU A 6 6.19 2.05 -1.96
C LEU A 6 7.48 2.54 -2.64
N GLN A 7 7.38 3.52 -3.53
CA GLN A 7 8.52 4.07 -4.26
C GLN A 7 9.28 5.13 -3.44
N ASP A 8 8.57 6.02 -2.77
CA ASP A 8 9.12 7.09 -1.91
C ASP A 8 8.21 7.29 -0.68
N SER A 9 8.40 6.44 0.33
CA SER A 9 7.62 6.50 1.56
C SER A 9 7.82 7.81 2.32
N VAL A 10 9.05 8.32 2.39
CA VAL A 10 9.39 9.54 3.13
C VAL A 10 8.77 10.77 2.47
N GLY A 11 8.87 10.89 1.14
CA GLY A 11 8.27 11.99 0.39
C GLY A 11 6.75 12.01 0.47
N GLU A 12 6.09 10.86 0.40
CA GLU A 12 4.64 10.77 0.54
C GLU A 12 4.17 11.05 1.99
N ILE A 13 4.90 10.58 3.01
CA ILE A 13 4.61 10.92 4.41
C ILE A 13 4.82 12.42 4.66
N LYS A 14 5.81 13.04 4.02
CA LYS A 14 6.01 14.50 4.07
C LYS A 14 4.83 15.26 3.47
N LYS A 15 4.33 14.83 2.31
CA LYS A 15 3.11 15.41 1.69
C LYS A 15 1.91 15.28 2.63
N LEU A 16 1.75 14.13 3.28
CA LEU A 16 0.68 13.91 4.25
C LEU A 16 0.82 14.81 5.49
N SER A 17 2.04 14.94 6.03
CA SER A 17 2.34 15.85 7.14
C SER A 17 1.95 17.28 6.80
N ASN A 18 2.38 17.77 5.64
CA ASN A 18 2.07 19.12 5.17
C ASN A 18 0.57 19.31 4.98
N PHE A 19 -0.14 18.30 4.44
CA PHE A 19 -1.59 18.34 4.29
C PHE A 19 -2.32 18.45 5.63
N LEU A 20 -1.80 17.79 6.67
CA LEU A 20 -2.32 17.87 8.04
C LEU A 20 -1.89 19.16 8.78
N GLY A 21 -1.07 20.02 8.16
CA GLY A 21 -0.59 21.27 8.73
C GLY A 21 0.63 21.12 9.63
N TYR A 22 1.35 20.00 9.57
CA TYR A 22 2.56 19.76 10.36
C TYR A 22 3.81 19.78 9.47
N ASP A 23 4.89 20.33 10.00
CA ASP A 23 6.24 20.23 9.42
C ASP A 23 7.13 19.47 10.39
N TYR A 24 7.59 18.29 9.98
CA TYR A 24 8.45 17.43 10.78
C TYR A 24 9.83 17.29 10.14
N PRO A 25 10.89 17.16 10.95
CA PRO A 25 12.23 16.93 10.43
C PRO A 25 12.32 15.58 9.71
N ASN A 26 13.18 15.51 8.69
CA ASN A 26 13.36 14.30 7.89
C ASN A 26 13.63 13.04 8.73
N GLY A 27 14.39 13.14 9.83
CA GLY A 27 14.66 11.99 10.70
C GLY A 27 13.40 11.40 11.35
N PHE A 28 12.41 12.23 11.71
CA PHE A 28 11.12 11.73 12.20
C PHE A 28 10.32 11.06 11.08
N LEU A 29 10.33 11.65 9.88
CA LEU A 29 9.65 11.09 8.71
C LEU A 29 10.24 9.72 8.32
N GLU A 30 11.56 9.57 8.38
CA GLU A 30 12.27 8.31 8.17
C GLU A 30 11.90 7.26 9.23
N GLU A 31 11.83 7.64 10.50
CA GLU A 31 11.42 6.74 11.59
C GLU A 31 9.97 6.26 11.40
N VAL A 32 9.06 7.16 11.01
CA VAL A 32 7.67 6.81 10.69
C VAL A 32 7.62 5.88 9.48
N ALA A 33 8.35 6.19 8.40
CA ALA A 33 8.42 5.35 7.21
C ALA A 33 8.90 3.93 7.52
N ASP A 34 9.95 3.82 8.34
CA ASP A 34 10.52 2.56 8.78
C ASP A 34 9.54 1.75 9.66
N LYS A 35 8.88 2.38 10.65
CA LYS A 35 7.85 1.74 11.48
C LYS A 35 6.63 1.29 10.67
N CYS A 36 6.24 2.06 9.66
CA CYS A 36 5.14 1.75 8.75
C CYS A 36 5.53 0.80 7.59
N SER A 37 6.77 0.30 7.55
CA SER A 37 7.17 -0.67 6.54
C SER A 37 6.35 -1.95 6.61
N PHE A 38 6.08 -2.56 5.46
CA PHE A 38 5.26 -3.78 5.36
C PHE A 38 5.73 -4.89 6.29
N ARG A 39 7.05 -5.11 6.38
CA ARG A 39 7.65 -6.14 7.23
C ARG A 39 7.40 -5.87 8.72
N LYS A 40 7.51 -4.62 9.17
CA LYS A 40 7.29 -4.26 10.58
C LYS A 40 5.81 -4.33 10.95
N LEU A 41 4.92 -3.87 10.08
CA LEU A 41 3.48 -4.01 10.28
C LEU A 41 3.03 -5.48 10.29
N GLN A 42 3.57 -6.31 9.39
CA GLN A 42 3.31 -7.75 9.37
C GLN A 42 3.77 -8.41 10.67
N LYS A 43 4.98 -8.09 11.13
CA LYS A 43 5.52 -8.61 12.40
C LYS A 43 4.66 -8.18 13.58
N ALA A 44 4.33 -6.89 13.70
CA ALA A 44 3.50 -6.36 14.78
C ALA A 44 2.13 -7.05 14.85
N ASN A 45 1.52 -7.34 13.70
CA ASN A 45 0.27 -8.08 13.64
C ASN A 45 0.41 -9.56 14.05
N THR A 46 1.51 -10.21 13.67
CA THR A 46 1.82 -11.58 14.14
C THR A 46 1.98 -11.61 15.65
N ASP A 47 2.76 -10.67 16.20
CA ASP A 47 3.00 -10.57 17.65
C ASP A 47 1.68 -10.32 18.41
N LEU A 48 0.81 -9.44 17.89
CA LEU A 48 -0.54 -9.21 18.44
C LEU A 48 -1.44 -10.45 18.39
N LYS A 49 -1.34 -11.29 17.36
CA LYS A 49 -2.11 -12.54 17.27
C LYS A 49 -1.61 -13.62 18.23
N GLN A 50 -0.33 -13.56 18.61
CA GLN A 50 0.28 -14.46 19.58
C GLN A 50 -0.02 -14.06 21.03
N ASP A 51 -0.28 -12.78 21.31
CA ASP A 51 -0.69 -12.29 22.63
C ASP A 51 -2.16 -12.67 22.95
N PRO A 52 -2.41 -13.59 23.90
CA PRO A 52 -3.76 -14.03 24.24
C PRO A 52 -4.64 -12.92 24.84
N THR A 53 -4.03 -11.88 25.42
CA THR A 53 -4.74 -10.76 26.07
C THR A 53 -5.19 -9.69 25.07
N LYS A 54 -4.60 -9.68 23.86
CA LYS A 54 -4.85 -8.66 22.82
C LYS A 54 -5.56 -9.18 21.58
N ARG A 55 -5.95 -10.46 21.57
CA ARG A 55 -6.80 -11.03 20.51
C ARG A 55 -8.17 -10.36 20.50
N LYS A 56 -8.32 -9.29 19.72
CA LYS A 56 -9.64 -8.77 19.36
C LYS A 56 -10.28 -9.72 18.35
N SER A 57 -11.32 -10.42 18.78
CA SER A 57 -12.23 -11.16 17.90
C SER A 57 -12.86 -10.18 16.92
N GLY A 58 -12.59 -10.31 15.62
CA GLY A 58 -13.42 -9.63 14.60
C GLY A 58 -12.77 -9.19 13.29
N THR A 59 -11.44 -9.05 13.19
CA THR A 59 -10.82 -8.67 11.90
C THR A 59 -9.44 -9.28 11.75
N SER A 60 -9.33 -10.33 10.93
CA SER A 60 -8.01 -10.88 10.56
C SER A 60 -7.35 -9.92 9.58
N VAL A 61 -6.52 -9.00 10.07
CA VAL A 61 -5.63 -8.24 9.20
C VAL A 61 -4.66 -9.24 8.57
N MET A 62 -4.70 -9.36 7.24
CA MET A 62 -3.91 -10.29 6.45
C MET A 62 -2.86 -9.52 5.66
N TYR A 63 -1.59 -9.81 5.96
CA TYR A 63 -0.44 -9.28 5.23
C TYR A 63 0.01 -10.35 4.23
N ARG A 64 -0.28 -10.16 2.94
CA ARG A 64 -0.01 -11.17 1.90
C ARG A 64 1.37 -11.02 1.25
N LYS A 65 1.61 -9.93 0.51
CA LYS A 65 2.90 -9.68 -0.18
C LYS A 65 3.39 -8.23 -0.11
N GLY A 66 2.49 -7.25 -0.07
CA GLY A 66 2.88 -5.83 0.04
C GLY A 66 3.62 -5.28 -1.18
N GLN A 67 3.39 -5.85 -2.36
CA GLN A 67 4.10 -5.52 -3.61
C GLN A 67 3.12 -5.09 -4.70
N VAL A 68 3.49 -4.10 -5.49
CA VAL A 68 2.76 -3.74 -6.73
C VAL A 68 3.19 -4.68 -7.84
N GLY A 69 2.26 -5.03 -8.74
CA GLY A 69 2.55 -5.89 -9.88
C GLY A 69 2.32 -7.38 -9.63
N ASP A 70 1.96 -7.80 -8.41
CA ASP A 70 1.70 -9.23 -8.12
C ASP A 70 0.55 -9.82 -8.94
N TRP A 71 -0.35 -8.97 -9.47
CA TRP A 71 -1.41 -9.39 -10.40
C TRP A 71 -0.85 -10.17 -11.60
N LYS A 72 0.34 -9.83 -12.10
CA LYS A 72 0.99 -10.55 -13.21
C LYS A 72 1.24 -12.03 -12.94
N ASN A 73 1.29 -12.44 -11.68
CA ASN A 73 1.47 -13.85 -11.30
C ASN A 73 0.17 -14.66 -11.34
N TRP A 74 -0.98 -14.00 -11.50
CA TRP A 74 -2.30 -14.62 -11.42
C TRP A 74 -3.09 -14.55 -12.72
N PHE A 75 -2.91 -13.48 -13.48
CA PHE A 75 -3.63 -13.30 -14.74
C PHE A 75 -2.93 -14.02 -15.89
N THR A 76 -3.73 -14.75 -16.68
CA THR A 76 -3.32 -15.19 -18.01
C THR A 76 -3.28 -13.99 -18.98
N ILE A 77 -2.63 -14.17 -20.13
CA ILE A 77 -2.56 -13.12 -21.16
C ILE A 77 -3.97 -12.71 -21.62
N ALA A 78 -4.85 -13.68 -21.88
CA ALA A 78 -6.21 -13.43 -22.35
C ALA A 78 -7.07 -12.67 -21.32
N GLU A 79 -6.94 -13.00 -20.02
CA GLU A 79 -7.64 -12.27 -18.97
C GLU A 79 -7.11 -10.85 -18.82
N ASN A 80 -5.79 -10.65 -18.99
CA ASN A 80 -5.21 -9.32 -18.92
C ASN A 80 -5.71 -8.42 -20.07
N GLU A 81 -5.75 -8.94 -21.30
CA GLU A 81 -6.29 -8.20 -22.46
C GLU A 81 -7.77 -7.83 -22.28
N TYR A 82 -8.56 -8.74 -21.70
CA TYR A 82 -9.96 -8.47 -21.38
C TYR A 82 -10.12 -7.37 -20.31
N ILE A 83 -9.26 -7.39 -19.29
CA ILE A 83 -9.28 -6.36 -18.24
C ILE A 83 -8.81 -5.01 -18.78
N ASP A 84 -7.78 -4.98 -19.63
CA ASP A 84 -7.27 -3.75 -20.25
C ASP A 84 -8.35 -3.05 -21.10
N THR A 85 -9.13 -3.83 -21.86
CA THR A 85 -10.25 -3.30 -22.65
C THR A 85 -11.39 -2.78 -21.77
N LEU A 86 -11.77 -3.50 -20.71
CA LEU A 86 -12.74 -3.01 -19.74
C LEU A 86 -12.26 -1.75 -19.01
N TYR A 87 -10.99 -1.70 -18.64
CA TYR A 87 -10.39 -0.56 -17.94
C TYR A 87 -10.41 0.69 -18.83
N ALA A 88 -10.08 0.56 -20.12
CA ALA A 88 -10.15 1.67 -21.07
C ALA A 88 -11.58 2.24 -21.17
N ASP A 89 -12.60 1.38 -21.31
CA ASP A 89 -14.01 1.81 -21.35
C ASP A 89 -14.42 2.55 -20.07
N LYS A 90 -14.14 1.97 -18.90
CA LYS A 90 -14.60 2.52 -17.61
C LYS A 90 -13.87 3.79 -17.18
N MET A 91 -12.62 3.99 -17.63
CA MET A 91 -11.80 5.11 -17.18
C MET A 91 -11.79 6.30 -18.14
N THR A 92 -12.47 6.19 -19.29
CA THR A 92 -12.47 7.20 -20.37
C THR A 92 -12.84 8.61 -19.90
N ASN A 93 -13.73 8.74 -18.91
CA ASN A 93 -14.20 10.04 -18.41
C ASN A 93 -13.53 10.50 -17.11
N THR A 94 -12.38 9.91 -16.75
CA THR A 94 -11.67 10.24 -15.52
C THR A 94 -10.28 10.78 -15.80
N ASN A 95 -9.84 11.77 -15.03
CA ASN A 95 -8.45 12.24 -15.05
C ASN A 95 -7.53 11.39 -14.15
N LEU A 96 -8.00 10.22 -13.72
CA LEU A 96 -7.26 9.34 -12.83
C LEU A 96 -6.26 8.51 -13.63
N LYS A 97 -4.98 8.65 -13.31
CA LYS A 97 -3.91 7.84 -13.87
C LYS A 97 -3.42 6.84 -12.82
N PHE A 98 -3.48 5.56 -13.16
CA PHE A 98 -3.00 4.47 -12.33
C PHE A 98 -1.78 3.82 -12.95
N THR A 99 -0.80 3.51 -12.12
CA THR A 99 0.38 2.74 -12.48
C THR A 99 0.23 1.36 -11.85
N PHE A 100 0.21 0.31 -12.68
CA PHE A 100 -0.06 -1.07 -12.24
C PHE A 100 1.20 -1.87 -11.94
N THR A 101 2.38 -1.32 -12.22
CA THR A 101 3.70 -1.97 -12.05
C THR A 101 4.74 -0.95 -11.61
N ILE A 102 5.67 -1.34 -10.74
CA ILE A 102 6.90 -0.57 -10.49
C ILE A 102 7.92 -0.93 -11.58
#